data_AF-A0A7V5HNH2-F1
#
_entry.id   AF-A0A7V5HNH2-F1
#
_cell.length_a   1.000
_cell.length_b   1.000
_cell.length_c   1.000
_cell.angle_alpha   90.00
_cell.angle_beta   90.00
_cell.angle_gamma   90.00
#
_symmetry.space_group_name_H-M   'P 1'
#
loop_
_entity.id
_entity.type
_entity.pdbx_description
1 polymer ?
#
loop_
_entity_poly.entity_id
_entity_poly.type
_entity_poly.pdbx_seq_one_letter_code
_entity_poly.pdbx_strand_id
1 'polypeptide(L)'
;MNVPERFQEASLWCWAACSQAILSYYGTNLSQCTIANWARKKNGWGADDCCVNPEGATCNQINFLYGTAGSIQAILQNWGVSSKGLNYPLSQATVTTEINNCRPFVIRWGWTGGGGHFLVGRGIEDNIVHYIDPLPGKGYQTANYSWLVRGGNHTWTHTLQLTTNPPGIDLIFTIDTTGSMWDDIAYVKTAATEIVNNIDSKICNYRIAVVDYRDFPVSPYGGSDDYPYNVRLPFSNDKSSIISAIQGLSLGWGADWQESVYSALIRSINTEGLGAWRDNVKKTIILMGDAPPHDPEPFTGYTLSDVIAAAAAVDPATIYPIFIGRSSITRSYFEALAEGTGGEVFEAARASEVVDALLEAIEAILKAPVADANGPYTGEVGSPITFDASGSYDPDGTIVQYEWDFDNDGVYDATVTTPITTYTYWAEYSGIVKLRVTDDDGLNGIDTTSVEVTAPAITGDLDGDGDVDQNDLNILLTYRNQPSSACPDCDIDGDGVITVLDARKLVLLCTRPRCATE
;
A
#
# COMPACT_ATOMS: atom_id res chain seq x y z
N MET A 1 1.38 -6.05 -20.15
CA MET A 1 1.09 -5.13 -19.02
C MET A 1 0.02 -4.12 -19.41
N ASN A 2 -0.80 -3.71 -18.45
CA ASN A 2 -1.90 -2.76 -18.59
C ASN A 2 -1.43 -1.32 -18.26
N VAL A 3 -0.39 -0.85 -18.94
CA VAL A 3 0.03 0.55 -18.84
C VAL A 3 -0.99 1.40 -19.59
N PRO A 4 -1.62 2.41 -18.99
CA PRO A 4 -2.69 3.18 -19.63
C PRO A 4 -2.16 4.00 -20.81
N GLU A 5 -2.94 4.08 -21.88
CA GLU A 5 -2.61 4.99 -22.98
C GLU A 5 -2.88 6.45 -22.58
N ARG A 6 -1.92 7.32 -22.85
CA ARG A 6 -2.01 8.76 -22.62
C ARG A 6 -1.55 9.48 -23.88
N PHE A 7 -2.44 10.28 -24.46
CA PHE A 7 -2.12 11.12 -25.61
C PHE A 7 -1.54 12.45 -25.14
N GLN A 8 -0.52 12.97 -25.81
CA GLN A 8 0.03 14.29 -25.49
C GLN A 8 -1.03 15.39 -25.65
N GLU A 9 -1.18 16.21 -24.62
CA GLU A 9 -2.16 17.32 -24.57
C GLU A 9 -1.64 18.59 -25.26
N ALA A 10 -0.33 18.72 -25.42
CA ALA A 10 0.32 19.78 -26.20
C ALA A 10 1.27 19.19 -27.25
N SER A 11 1.57 19.96 -28.30
CA SER A 11 2.32 19.48 -29.46
C SER A 11 3.75 18.97 -29.19
N LEU A 12 4.41 19.35 -28.08
CA LEU A 12 5.74 18.86 -27.67
C LEU A 12 5.72 18.04 -26.37
N TRP A 13 4.54 17.61 -25.90
CA TRP A 13 4.37 16.95 -24.59
C TRP A 13 4.40 15.42 -24.62
N CYS A 14 5.01 14.80 -25.62
CA CYS A 14 5.20 13.34 -25.60
C CYS A 14 5.93 12.86 -24.34
N TRP A 15 6.81 13.68 -23.75
CA TRP A 15 7.47 13.40 -22.47
C TRP A 15 6.52 13.45 -21.27
N ALA A 16 5.56 14.39 -21.24
CA ALA A 16 4.59 14.51 -20.17
C ALA A 16 3.58 13.36 -20.23
N ALA A 17 3.12 13.01 -21.44
CA ALA A 17 2.24 11.86 -21.68
C ALA A 17 2.89 10.52 -21.30
N CYS A 18 4.15 10.27 -21.71
CA CYS A 18 4.88 9.08 -21.27
C CYS A 18 5.06 9.05 -19.75
N SER A 19 5.38 10.19 -19.12
CA SER A 19 5.52 10.26 -17.67
C SER A 19 4.20 9.96 -16.97
N GLN A 20 3.09 10.54 -17.43
CA GLN A 20 1.75 10.28 -16.91
C GLN A 20 1.36 8.81 -17.05
N ALA A 21 1.63 8.18 -18.20
CA ALA A 21 1.33 6.76 -18.42
C ALA A 21 2.08 5.86 -17.43
N ILE A 22 3.37 6.13 -17.20
CA ILE A 22 4.16 5.40 -16.21
C ILE A 22 3.67 5.68 -14.79
N LEU A 23 3.48 6.95 -14.41
CA LEU A 23 3.04 7.30 -13.05
C LEU A 23 1.67 6.69 -12.72
N SER A 24 0.69 6.77 -13.64
CA SER A 24 -0.60 6.10 -13.46
C SER A 24 -0.45 4.58 -13.32
N TYR A 25 0.47 3.95 -14.05
CA TYR A 25 0.73 2.51 -13.90
C TYR A 25 1.31 2.14 -12.52
N TYR A 26 1.99 3.08 -11.86
CA TYR A 26 2.51 2.93 -10.50
C TYR A 26 1.57 3.51 -9.42
N GLY A 27 0.32 3.84 -9.77
CA GLY A 27 -0.70 4.34 -8.83
C GLY A 27 -0.71 5.86 -8.64
N THR A 28 0.21 6.60 -9.25
CA THR A 28 0.24 8.08 -9.15
C THR A 28 -0.54 8.73 -10.30
N ASN A 29 -1.73 9.25 -10.02
CA ASN A 29 -2.58 9.90 -11.02
C ASN A 29 -2.37 11.43 -11.07
N LEU A 30 -1.60 11.91 -12.07
CA LEU A 30 -1.37 13.33 -12.32
C LEU A 30 -1.87 13.75 -13.72
N SER A 31 -2.28 15.01 -13.85
CA SER A 31 -2.50 15.62 -15.18
C SER A 31 -1.16 15.97 -15.86
N GLN A 32 -1.12 15.98 -17.20
CA GLN A 32 0.09 16.37 -17.93
C GLN A 32 0.49 17.82 -17.62
N CYS A 33 -0.47 18.71 -17.41
CA CYS A 33 -0.17 20.09 -17.07
C CYS A 33 0.47 20.23 -15.67
N THR A 34 0.14 19.36 -14.71
CA THR A 34 0.80 19.31 -13.38
C THR A 34 2.25 18.87 -13.53
N ILE A 35 2.49 17.80 -14.29
CA ILE A 35 3.83 17.31 -14.63
C ILE A 35 4.62 18.41 -15.35
N ALA A 36 3.99 19.10 -16.31
CA ALA A 36 4.62 20.16 -17.08
C ALA A 36 4.99 21.37 -16.21
N ASN A 37 4.10 21.80 -15.32
CA ASN A 37 4.37 22.86 -14.37
C ASN A 37 5.54 22.55 -13.43
N TRP A 38 5.64 21.30 -12.96
CA TRP A 38 6.77 20.86 -12.12
C TRP A 38 8.08 20.89 -12.91
N ALA A 39 8.12 20.25 -14.09
CA ALA A 39 9.31 20.18 -14.93
C ALA A 39 9.78 21.58 -15.37
N ARG A 40 8.84 22.46 -15.74
CA ARG A 40 9.09 23.86 -16.08
C ARG A 40 9.78 24.60 -14.94
N LYS A 41 9.30 24.46 -13.70
CA LYS A 41 9.92 25.06 -12.51
C LYS A 41 11.35 24.55 -12.31
N LYS A 42 11.57 23.23 -12.45
CA LYS A 42 12.91 22.62 -12.31
C LYS A 42 13.87 23.03 -13.41
N ASN A 43 13.38 23.25 -14.63
CA ASN A 43 14.19 23.66 -15.78
C ASN A 43 14.32 25.19 -15.95
N GLY A 44 13.61 25.99 -15.15
CA GLY A 44 13.65 27.46 -15.23
C GLY A 44 12.99 28.04 -16.49
N TRP A 45 11.97 27.37 -17.04
CA TRP A 45 11.34 27.71 -18.34
C TRP A 45 10.35 28.89 -18.30
N GLY A 46 10.26 29.64 -17.19
CA GLY A 46 9.38 30.80 -17.04
C GLY A 46 8.31 30.61 -15.97
N ALA A 47 7.35 31.56 -15.87
CA ALA A 47 6.38 31.66 -14.77
C ALA A 47 4.92 31.27 -15.12
N ASP A 48 4.56 31.11 -16.39
CA ASP A 48 3.19 30.80 -16.84
C ASP A 48 2.63 29.47 -16.33
N ASP A 49 1.33 29.42 -16.04
CA ASP A 49 0.63 28.20 -15.65
C ASP A 49 0.27 27.33 -16.88
N CYS A 50 0.89 26.16 -16.96
CA CYS A 50 0.69 25.23 -18.07
C CYS A 50 -0.69 24.58 -18.10
N CYS A 51 -1.47 24.65 -17.02
CA CYS A 51 -2.86 24.19 -17.02
C CYS A 51 -3.81 25.20 -17.68
N VAL A 52 -3.39 26.47 -17.81
CA VAL A 52 -4.18 27.53 -18.45
C VAL A 52 -3.83 27.68 -19.93
N ASN A 53 -2.53 27.62 -20.28
CA ASN A 53 -2.06 27.76 -21.65
C ASN A 53 -1.00 26.69 -21.99
N PRO A 54 -1.41 25.42 -22.24
CA PRO A 54 -0.48 24.32 -22.47
C PRO A 54 0.37 24.49 -23.73
N GLU A 55 -0.17 25.16 -24.76
CA GLU A 55 0.56 25.50 -26.01
C GLU A 55 1.40 26.78 -25.89
N GLY A 56 1.42 27.42 -24.71
CA GLY A 56 2.21 28.62 -24.45
C GLY A 56 3.71 28.36 -24.57
N ALA A 57 4.47 29.37 -24.99
CA ALA A 57 5.89 29.22 -25.30
C ALA A 57 6.75 28.75 -24.12
N THR A 58 6.37 29.01 -22.88
CA THR A 58 7.10 28.53 -21.68
C THR A 58 6.70 27.12 -21.24
N CYS A 59 5.58 26.61 -21.75
CA CYS A 59 4.97 25.34 -21.35
C CYS A 59 5.17 24.25 -22.42
N ASN A 60 4.94 24.59 -23.69
CA ASN A 60 5.14 23.69 -24.81
C ASN A 60 6.62 23.63 -25.22
N GLN A 61 7.41 22.91 -24.42
CA GLN A 61 8.85 22.78 -24.56
C GLN A 61 9.25 21.33 -24.82
N ILE A 62 10.35 21.15 -25.57
CA ILE A 62 11.02 19.85 -25.66
C ILE A 62 11.68 19.52 -24.31
N ASN A 63 11.80 18.23 -24.00
CA ASN A 63 12.42 17.78 -22.76
C ASN A 63 13.33 16.57 -22.98
N PHE A 64 14.09 16.22 -21.95
CA PHE A 64 15.07 15.15 -21.97
C PHE A 64 14.54 13.88 -21.32
N LEU A 65 15.06 12.73 -21.76
CA LEU A 65 14.73 11.44 -21.15
C LEU A 65 15.32 11.32 -19.74
N TYR A 66 16.56 11.79 -19.55
CA TYR A 66 17.30 11.79 -18.29
C TYR A 66 18.41 12.86 -18.31
N GLY A 67 19.06 13.06 -17.16
CA GLY A 67 20.27 13.91 -17.05
C GLY A 67 20.01 15.40 -16.80
N THR A 68 18.75 15.83 -16.72
CA THR A 68 18.36 17.20 -16.35
C THR A 68 17.30 17.19 -15.24
N ALA A 69 17.21 18.28 -14.48
CA ALA A 69 16.35 18.39 -13.30
C ALA A 69 14.85 18.27 -13.58
N GLY A 70 14.40 18.54 -14.81
CA GLY A 70 13.01 18.34 -15.25
C GLY A 70 12.83 17.21 -16.26
N SER A 71 13.83 16.35 -16.48
CA SER A 71 13.73 15.21 -17.40
C SER A 71 12.66 14.19 -16.98
N ILE A 72 12.28 13.26 -17.87
CA ILE A 72 11.36 12.14 -17.53
C ILE A 72 11.89 11.37 -16.31
N GLN A 73 13.19 11.06 -16.24
CA GLN A 73 13.79 10.42 -15.06
C GLN A 73 13.52 11.20 -13.76
N ALA A 74 13.74 12.52 -13.79
CA ALA A 74 13.56 13.36 -12.60
C ALA A 74 12.09 13.51 -12.22
N ILE A 75 11.19 13.57 -13.21
CA ILE A 75 9.73 13.51 -13.01
C ILE A 75 9.39 12.22 -12.29
N LEU A 76 9.70 11.06 -12.88
CA LEU A 76 9.37 9.76 -12.28
C LEU A 76 9.93 9.61 -10.86
N GLN A 77 11.19 10.02 -10.65
CA GLN A 77 11.82 9.95 -9.33
C GLN A 77 11.13 10.84 -8.28
N ASN A 78 10.61 12.00 -8.67
CA ASN A 78 9.87 12.89 -7.76
C ASN A 78 8.60 12.23 -7.20
N TRP A 79 8.00 11.31 -7.94
CA TRP A 79 6.81 10.55 -7.53
C TRP A 79 7.15 9.06 -7.35
N GLY A 80 8.31 8.76 -6.75
CA GLY A 80 8.64 7.43 -6.25
C GLY A 80 9.09 6.38 -7.27
N VAL A 81 9.08 6.69 -8.58
CA VAL A 81 9.46 5.74 -9.63
C VAL A 81 10.93 5.93 -10.03
N SER A 82 11.79 5.07 -9.49
CA SER A 82 13.22 5.04 -9.77
C SER A 82 13.52 4.39 -11.12
N SER A 83 14.53 4.93 -11.82
CA SER A 83 14.90 4.47 -13.15
C SER A 83 16.35 4.80 -13.50
N LYS A 84 16.87 4.11 -14.52
CA LYS A 84 18.22 4.26 -15.08
C LYS A 84 18.16 4.70 -16.53
N GLY A 85 18.84 5.81 -16.85
CA GLY A 85 19.03 6.28 -18.21
C GLY A 85 20.14 5.51 -18.95
N LEU A 86 19.84 5.06 -20.17
CA LEU A 86 20.76 4.34 -21.06
C LEU A 86 20.82 5.05 -22.42
N ASN A 87 21.98 5.08 -23.05
CA ASN A 87 22.22 5.67 -24.37
C ASN A 87 22.23 4.63 -25.50
N TYR A 88 21.45 3.56 -25.33
CA TYR A 88 21.30 2.47 -26.29
C TYR A 88 19.92 1.80 -26.15
N PRO A 89 19.45 1.09 -27.19
CA PRO A 89 18.26 0.25 -27.10
C PRO A 89 18.51 -0.97 -26.20
N LEU A 90 17.52 -1.36 -25.41
CA LEU A 90 17.56 -2.64 -24.68
C LEU A 90 17.65 -3.79 -25.66
N SER A 91 18.43 -4.83 -25.33
CA SER A 91 18.40 -6.09 -26.09
C SER A 91 17.02 -6.73 -26.00
N GLN A 92 16.63 -7.55 -26.98
CA GLN A 92 15.34 -8.26 -26.94
C GLN A 92 15.20 -9.11 -25.66
N ALA A 93 16.27 -9.79 -25.23
CA ALA A 93 16.28 -10.55 -23.99
C ALA A 93 16.09 -9.67 -22.75
N THR A 94 16.69 -8.46 -22.75
CA THR A 94 16.47 -7.49 -21.68
C THR A 94 15.06 -6.94 -21.70
N VAL A 95 14.47 -6.67 -22.87
CA VAL A 95 13.05 -6.30 -23.00
C VAL A 95 12.19 -7.39 -22.37
N THR A 96 12.36 -8.66 -22.75
CA THR A 96 11.64 -9.78 -22.11
C THR A 96 11.83 -9.82 -20.60
N THR A 97 13.04 -9.59 -20.11
CA THR A 97 13.33 -9.55 -18.67
C THR A 97 12.59 -8.40 -17.96
N GLU A 98 12.57 -7.20 -18.53
CA GLU A 98 11.83 -6.07 -17.95
C GLU A 98 10.32 -6.33 -17.95
N ILE A 99 9.77 -6.84 -19.06
CA ILE A 99 8.35 -7.17 -19.18
C ILE A 99 7.94 -8.26 -18.18
N ASN A 100 8.76 -9.32 -18.01
CA ASN A 100 8.50 -10.38 -17.04
C ASN A 100 8.58 -9.90 -15.59
N ASN A 101 9.33 -8.83 -15.32
CA ASN A 101 9.37 -8.18 -14.02
C ASN A 101 8.35 -7.04 -13.88
N CYS A 102 7.40 -6.93 -14.83
CA CYS A 102 6.39 -5.88 -14.85
C CYS A 102 6.91 -4.46 -14.97
N ARG A 103 8.11 -4.27 -15.52
CA ARG A 103 8.69 -2.95 -15.66
C ARG A 103 8.51 -2.46 -17.10
N PRO A 104 7.62 -1.50 -17.35
CA PRO A 104 7.66 -0.77 -18.60
C PRO A 104 8.97 0.03 -18.70
N PHE A 105 9.25 0.54 -19.88
CA PHE A 105 10.44 1.36 -20.11
C PHE A 105 10.12 2.45 -21.12
N VAL A 106 10.82 3.58 -21.03
CA VAL A 106 10.61 4.70 -21.96
C VAL A 106 11.66 4.63 -23.06
N ILE A 107 11.22 4.63 -24.30
CA ILE A 107 12.04 4.61 -25.50
C ILE A 107 12.20 6.04 -25.99
N ARG A 108 13.41 6.43 -26.41
CA ARG A 108 13.62 7.62 -27.24
C ARG A 108 13.92 7.21 -28.68
N TRP A 109 12.99 7.52 -29.57
CA TRP A 109 13.26 7.58 -30.99
C TRP A 109 13.96 8.89 -31.36
N GLY A 110 15.11 8.80 -32.01
CA GLY A 110 15.71 9.91 -32.73
C GLY A 110 15.26 9.86 -34.19
N TRP A 111 14.71 10.97 -34.69
CA TRP A 111 14.30 11.08 -36.09
C TRP A 111 15.49 11.34 -37.01
N THR A 112 15.44 10.83 -38.24
CA THR A 112 16.48 11.09 -39.25
C THR A 112 16.62 12.58 -39.59
N GLY A 113 15.53 13.35 -39.49
CA GLY A 113 15.50 14.80 -39.70
C GLY A 113 15.90 15.65 -38.48
N GLY A 114 16.30 15.03 -37.36
CA GLY A 114 16.60 15.71 -36.10
C GLY A 114 15.41 15.78 -35.14
N GLY A 115 15.69 16.02 -33.86
CA GLY A 115 14.72 15.94 -32.78
C GLY A 115 14.56 14.54 -32.20
N GLY A 116 13.40 14.26 -31.60
CA GLY A 116 13.08 12.94 -31.09
C GLY A 116 11.63 12.81 -30.62
N HIS A 117 11.28 11.61 -30.23
CA HIS A 117 9.95 11.23 -29.74
C HIS A 117 10.07 10.17 -28.66
N PHE A 118 9.18 10.22 -27.68
CA PHE A 118 9.16 9.27 -26.58
C PHE A 118 8.00 8.29 -26.73
N LEU A 119 8.25 7.04 -26.38
CA LEU A 119 7.26 5.96 -26.38
C LEU A 119 7.39 5.18 -25.09
N VAL A 120 6.36 4.40 -24.72
CA VAL A 120 6.43 3.46 -23.59
C VAL A 120 6.38 2.03 -24.09
N GLY A 121 7.43 1.24 -23.86
CA GLY A 121 7.41 -0.20 -24.07
C GLY A 121 6.66 -0.91 -22.94
N ARG A 122 5.72 -1.80 -23.29
CA ARG A 122 4.78 -2.41 -22.32
C ARG A 122 4.54 -3.92 -22.44
N GLY A 123 5.16 -4.57 -23.43
CA GLY A 123 4.99 -6.00 -23.63
C GLY A 123 5.91 -6.54 -24.71
N ILE A 124 6.11 -7.86 -24.71
CA ILE A 124 6.78 -8.56 -25.79
C ILE A 124 6.21 -9.97 -25.90
N GLU A 125 5.86 -10.37 -27.12
CA GLU A 125 5.47 -11.74 -27.48
C GLU A 125 6.38 -12.18 -28.63
N ASP A 126 7.20 -13.20 -28.39
CA ASP A 126 8.29 -13.62 -29.27
C ASP A 126 9.22 -12.45 -29.67
N ASN A 127 9.04 -11.90 -30.87
CA ASN A 127 9.79 -10.78 -31.41
C ASN A 127 8.93 -9.53 -31.66
N ILE A 128 7.66 -9.54 -31.26
CA ILE A 128 6.73 -8.43 -31.38
C ILE A 128 6.71 -7.67 -30.05
N VAL A 129 7.14 -6.41 -30.08
CA VAL A 129 7.10 -5.51 -28.93
C VAL A 129 5.80 -4.72 -28.98
N HIS A 130 5.10 -4.69 -27.84
CA HIS A 130 3.92 -3.87 -27.62
C HIS A 130 4.37 -2.56 -26.96
N TYR A 131 3.97 -1.43 -27.53
CA TYR A 131 4.35 -0.10 -27.04
C TYR A 131 3.19 0.89 -27.16
N ILE A 132 3.32 2.04 -26.49
CA ILE A 132 2.37 3.14 -26.54
C ILE A 132 3.06 4.31 -27.22
N ASP A 133 2.42 4.83 -28.26
CA ASP A 133 2.81 6.07 -28.92
C ASP A 133 1.87 7.19 -28.45
N PRO A 134 2.38 8.20 -27.72
CA PRO A 134 1.54 9.26 -27.16
C PRO A 134 1.04 10.26 -28.20
N LEU A 135 1.41 10.14 -29.48
CA LEU A 135 0.85 11.00 -30.52
C LEU A 135 -0.68 10.82 -30.63
N PRO A 136 -1.45 11.91 -30.82
CA PRO A 136 -2.91 11.83 -30.96
C PRO A 136 -3.34 10.81 -32.02
N GLY A 137 -4.20 9.87 -31.63
CA GLY A 137 -4.73 8.82 -32.52
C GLY A 137 -3.79 7.63 -32.79
N LYS A 138 -2.65 7.53 -32.09
CA LYS A 138 -1.76 6.36 -32.17
C LYS A 138 -2.01 5.35 -31.04
N GLY A 139 -1.75 5.72 -29.79
CA GLY A 139 -2.08 4.90 -28.62
C GLY A 139 -1.32 3.58 -28.61
N TYR A 140 -2.01 2.48 -28.31
CA TYR A 140 -1.42 1.13 -28.35
C TYR A 140 -0.97 0.71 -29.75
N GLN A 141 0.28 0.27 -29.86
CA GLN A 141 0.92 -0.16 -31.10
C GLN A 141 1.70 -1.47 -30.89
N THR A 142 1.98 -2.15 -31.99
CA THR A 142 2.88 -3.31 -32.02
C THR A 142 3.88 -3.16 -33.16
N ALA A 143 5.09 -3.66 -32.95
CA ALA A 143 6.10 -3.73 -34.00
C ALA A 143 7.09 -4.86 -33.76
N ASN A 144 7.70 -5.36 -34.84
CA ASN A 144 8.85 -6.24 -34.69
C ASN A 144 9.99 -5.50 -33.96
N TYR A 145 10.67 -6.18 -33.04
CA TYR A 145 11.77 -5.62 -32.26
C TYR A 145 12.83 -4.95 -33.15
N SER A 146 13.19 -5.57 -34.28
CA SER A 146 14.18 -5.00 -35.21
C SER A 146 13.74 -3.66 -35.82
N TRP A 147 12.45 -3.54 -36.17
CA TRP A 147 11.88 -2.31 -36.70
C TRP A 147 11.78 -1.24 -35.61
N LEU A 148 11.38 -1.61 -34.40
CA LEU A 148 11.29 -0.69 -33.26
C LEU A 148 12.67 -0.08 -32.92
N VAL A 149 13.73 -0.90 -33.02
CA VAL A 149 15.12 -0.43 -32.85
C VAL A 149 15.52 0.49 -33.98
N ARG A 150 15.17 0.18 -35.24
CA ARG A 150 15.51 1.00 -36.39
C ARG A 150 14.52 0.84 -37.55
N GLY A 151 13.70 1.86 -37.77
CA GLY A 151 12.86 2.02 -38.96
C GLY A 151 13.45 2.99 -39.98
N GLY A 152 12.69 3.25 -41.06
CA GLY A 152 13.13 4.15 -42.14
C GLY A 152 13.26 5.63 -41.74
N ASN A 153 12.52 6.07 -40.72
CA ASN A 153 12.48 7.45 -40.25
C ASN A 153 13.02 7.65 -38.82
N HIS A 154 13.35 6.57 -38.11
CA HIS A 154 13.71 6.64 -36.69
C HIS A 154 14.81 5.65 -36.29
N THR A 155 15.41 5.90 -35.12
CA THR A 155 16.28 4.95 -34.43
C THR A 155 16.02 5.03 -32.94
N TRP A 156 15.89 3.90 -32.26
CA TRP A 156 15.89 3.83 -30.80
C TRP A 156 17.29 4.17 -30.28
N THR A 157 17.42 5.38 -29.75
CA THR A 157 18.71 5.95 -29.36
C THR A 157 18.97 5.85 -27.86
N HIS A 158 17.94 5.96 -27.03
CA HIS A 158 18.08 5.97 -25.57
C HIS A 158 16.93 5.21 -24.93
N THR A 159 17.16 4.68 -23.74
CA THR A 159 16.16 3.99 -22.93
C THR A 159 16.15 4.60 -21.54
N LEU A 160 14.97 4.76 -20.95
CA LEU A 160 14.80 4.88 -19.51
C LEU A 160 14.30 3.53 -18.99
N GLN A 161 15.19 2.76 -18.38
CA GLN A 161 14.88 1.45 -17.82
C GLN A 161 14.42 1.65 -16.38
N LEU A 162 13.19 1.28 -16.04
CA LEU A 162 12.70 1.40 -14.67
C LEU A 162 13.39 0.39 -13.76
N THR A 163 13.57 0.76 -12.49
CA THR A 163 14.16 -0.10 -11.46
C THR A 163 13.22 -0.36 -10.30
N THR A 164 12.19 0.48 -10.11
CA THR A 164 11.09 0.21 -9.19
C THR A 164 10.19 -0.87 -9.79
N ASN A 165 9.86 -1.92 -9.03
CA ASN A 165 8.80 -2.84 -9.42
C ASN A 165 7.44 -2.16 -9.20
N PRO A 166 6.46 -2.32 -10.10
CA PRO A 166 5.14 -1.73 -9.88
C PRO A 166 4.45 -2.34 -8.65
N PRO A 167 3.42 -1.67 -8.12
CA PRO A 167 2.54 -2.26 -7.12
C PRO A 167 2.13 -3.69 -7.54
N GLY A 168 2.21 -4.61 -6.61
CA GLY A 168 1.93 -6.03 -6.83
C GLY A 168 0.87 -6.54 -5.89
N ILE A 169 0.59 -7.84 -6.00
CA ILE A 169 -0.20 -8.57 -5.01
C ILE A 169 0.57 -9.77 -4.49
N ASP A 170 0.49 -9.97 -3.19
CA ASP A 170 0.73 -11.27 -2.58
C ASP A 170 -0.63 -11.81 -2.15
N LEU A 171 -1.05 -12.93 -2.76
CA LEU A 171 -2.36 -13.52 -2.51
C LEU A 171 -2.20 -14.89 -1.85
N ILE A 172 -2.86 -15.11 -0.72
CA ILE A 172 -2.95 -16.42 -0.09
C ILE A 172 -4.37 -16.95 -0.25
N PHE A 173 -4.53 -18.12 -0.86
CA PHE A 173 -5.76 -18.89 -0.75
C PHE A 173 -5.73 -19.71 0.52
N THR A 174 -6.63 -19.43 1.47
CA THR A 174 -6.83 -20.18 2.71
C THR A 174 -8.14 -20.93 2.64
N ILE A 175 -8.07 -22.24 2.36
CA ILE A 175 -9.22 -23.02 1.90
C ILE A 175 -9.60 -24.07 2.94
N ASP A 176 -10.86 -24.04 3.36
CA ASP A 176 -11.51 -25.10 4.13
C ASP A 176 -11.54 -26.38 3.28
N THR A 177 -11.00 -27.48 3.83
CA THR A 177 -11.01 -28.80 3.18
C THR A 177 -11.75 -29.87 3.97
N THR A 178 -12.71 -29.47 4.78
CA THR A 178 -13.57 -30.36 5.55
C THR A 178 -14.56 -31.09 4.65
N GLY A 179 -15.28 -32.06 5.21
CA GLY A 179 -16.12 -32.97 4.45
C GLY A 179 -17.34 -32.31 3.81
N SER A 180 -17.82 -31.19 4.36
CA SER A 180 -18.96 -30.44 3.83
C SER A 180 -18.62 -29.78 2.48
N MET A 181 -17.38 -29.34 2.31
CA MET A 181 -16.83 -28.66 1.13
C MET A 181 -16.60 -29.55 -0.10
N TRP A 182 -17.10 -30.79 -0.09
CA TRP A 182 -16.70 -31.83 -1.06
C TRP A 182 -17.05 -31.49 -2.52
N ASP A 183 -18.24 -30.93 -2.75
CA ASP A 183 -18.68 -30.50 -4.08
C ASP A 183 -18.07 -29.15 -4.45
N ASP A 184 -17.98 -28.20 -3.51
CA ASP A 184 -17.35 -26.89 -3.72
C ASP A 184 -15.89 -27.02 -4.19
N ILE A 185 -15.09 -27.84 -3.49
CA ILE A 185 -13.71 -28.12 -3.85
C ILE A 185 -13.60 -28.79 -5.22
N ALA A 186 -14.56 -29.64 -5.60
CA ALA A 186 -14.54 -30.26 -6.92
C ALA A 186 -14.68 -29.22 -8.06
N TYR A 187 -15.52 -28.20 -7.87
CA TYR A 187 -15.63 -27.07 -8.80
C TYR A 187 -14.34 -26.25 -8.83
N VAL A 188 -13.80 -25.86 -7.67
CA VAL A 188 -12.55 -25.08 -7.60
C VAL A 188 -11.37 -25.80 -8.25
N LYS A 189 -11.22 -27.11 -8.01
CA LYS A 189 -10.18 -27.92 -8.64
C LYS A 189 -10.32 -27.95 -10.17
N THR A 190 -11.55 -28.02 -10.67
CA THR A 190 -11.83 -28.02 -12.11
C THR A 190 -11.53 -26.65 -12.73
N ALA A 191 -11.84 -25.57 -12.02
CA ALA A 191 -11.63 -24.20 -12.47
C ALA A 191 -10.24 -23.62 -12.14
N ALA A 192 -9.33 -24.38 -11.51
CA ALA A 192 -8.03 -23.88 -11.07
C ALA A 192 -7.24 -23.16 -12.19
N THR A 193 -7.26 -23.70 -13.40
CA THR A 193 -6.62 -23.06 -14.57
C THR A 193 -7.27 -21.73 -14.93
N GLU A 194 -8.59 -21.64 -14.88
CA GLU A 194 -9.34 -20.42 -15.17
C GLU A 194 -9.05 -19.34 -14.13
N ILE A 195 -9.12 -19.68 -12.84
CA ILE A 195 -8.85 -18.78 -11.72
C ILE A 195 -7.43 -18.18 -11.84
N VAL A 196 -6.42 -19.03 -12.05
CA VAL A 196 -5.02 -18.58 -12.15
C VAL A 196 -4.78 -17.74 -13.41
N ASN A 197 -5.38 -18.11 -14.55
CA ASN A 197 -5.28 -17.33 -15.77
C ASN A 197 -5.99 -15.98 -15.65
N ASN A 198 -7.09 -15.90 -14.91
CA ASN A 198 -7.81 -14.66 -14.67
C ASN A 198 -6.92 -13.65 -13.94
N ILE A 199 -6.27 -14.06 -12.84
CA ILE A 199 -5.32 -13.22 -12.09
C ILE A 199 -4.16 -12.77 -12.99
N ASP A 200 -3.50 -13.73 -13.65
CA ASP A 200 -2.33 -13.45 -14.49
C ASP A 200 -2.62 -12.48 -15.65
N SER A 201 -3.82 -12.57 -16.22
CA SER A 201 -4.22 -11.68 -17.32
C SER A 201 -4.39 -10.22 -16.90
N LYS A 202 -4.55 -9.96 -15.59
CA LYS A 202 -4.91 -8.65 -15.04
C LYS A 202 -3.77 -8.01 -14.25
N ILE A 203 -3.10 -8.79 -13.41
CA ILE A 203 -1.90 -8.36 -12.69
C ILE A 203 -0.73 -9.18 -13.17
N CYS A 204 0.37 -8.50 -13.47
CA CYS A 204 1.60 -9.21 -13.80
C CYS A 204 2.52 -9.38 -12.58
N ASN A 205 2.47 -8.48 -11.57
CA ASN A 205 3.34 -8.53 -10.39
C ASN A 205 2.64 -9.26 -9.23
N TYR A 206 2.34 -10.54 -9.42
CA TYR A 206 1.68 -11.36 -8.41
C TYR A 206 2.53 -12.53 -7.95
N ARG A 207 2.24 -13.03 -6.75
CA ARG A 207 2.58 -14.40 -6.34
C ARG A 207 1.48 -14.93 -5.44
N ILE A 208 1.21 -16.21 -5.56
CA ILE A 208 0.12 -16.91 -4.88
C ILE A 208 0.71 -17.99 -3.97
N ALA A 209 0.21 -18.04 -2.74
CA ALA A 209 0.36 -19.18 -1.86
C ALA A 209 -0.98 -19.93 -1.72
N VAL A 210 -0.91 -21.22 -1.45
CA VAL A 210 -2.10 -22.06 -1.22
C VAL A 210 -1.90 -22.80 0.09
N VAL A 211 -2.86 -22.64 0.99
CA VAL A 211 -2.93 -23.30 2.29
C VAL A 211 -4.33 -23.87 2.47
N ASP A 212 -4.41 -25.00 3.15
CA ASP A 212 -5.67 -25.57 3.57
C ASP A 212 -5.72 -25.79 5.07
N TYR A 213 -6.94 -25.81 5.60
CA TYR A 213 -7.24 -26.07 7.00
C TYR A 213 -8.47 -26.98 7.12
N ARG A 214 -8.62 -27.53 8.33
CA ARG A 214 -9.75 -28.36 8.77
C ARG A 214 -10.01 -28.00 10.24
N ASP A 215 -9.87 -28.97 11.13
CA ASP A 215 -9.88 -28.78 12.57
C ASP A 215 -8.59 -29.28 13.25
N PHE A 216 -8.53 -29.13 14.56
CA PHE A 216 -7.51 -29.67 15.44
C PHE A 216 -7.60 -31.19 15.50
N PRO A 217 -6.45 -31.92 15.46
CA PRO A 217 -6.43 -33.37 15.49
C PRO A 217 -6.68 -33.97 16.88
N VAL A 218 -7.71 -33.50 17.57
CA VAL A 218 -8.05 -33.85 18.95
C VAL A 218 -9.57 -33.93 19.08
N SER A 219 -10.09 -35.06 19.56
CA SER A 219 -11.51 -35.21 19.87
C SER A 219 -11.94 -34.26 21.01
N PRO A 220 -13.12 -33.60 20.93
CA PRO A 220 -14.19 -33.79 19.95
C PRO A 220 -14.04 -33.02 18.63
N TYR A 221 -13.01 -32.17 18.50
CA TYR A 221 -12.84 -31.24 17.38
C TYR A 221 -12.44 -31.91 16.07
N GLY A 222 -11.55 -32.91 16.10
CA GLY A 222 -11.11 -33.55 14.87
C GLY A 222 -10.55 -34.95 15.04
N GLY A 223 -10.36 -35.60 13.91
CA GLY A 223 -9.68 -36.88 13.79
C GLY A 223 -8.16 -36.74 13.78
N SER A 224 -7.44 -37.86 13.89
CA SER A 224 -5.97 -37.84 13.96
C SER A 224 -5.27 -37.30 12.70
N ASP A 225 -5.98 -37.26 11.57
CA ASP A 225 -5.46 -36.82 10.27
C ASP A 225 -5.82 -35.36 9.95
N ASP A 226 -6.51 -34.69 10.87
CA ASP A 226 -6.87 -33.27 10.72
C ASP A 226 -5.71 -32.37 11.15
N TYR A 227 -5.80 -31.11 10.75
CA TYR A 227 -4.77 -30.13 11.03
C TYR A 227 -5.37 -28.73 10.99
N PRO A 228 -4.90 -27.83 11.87
CA PRO A 228 -5.41 -26.47 11.90
C PRO A 228 -4.86 -25.59 10.76
N TYR A 229 -3.80 -26.04 10.08
CA TYR A 229 -3.20 -25.35 8.93
C TYR A 229 -2.14 -26.24 8.27
N ASN A 230 -2.14 -26.26 6.94
CA ASN A 230 -1.20 -27.00 6.12
C ASN A 230 -0.82 -26.21 4.85
N VAL A 231 0.48 -26.17 4.56
CA VAL A 231 1.01 -25.49 3.37
C VAL A 231 0.97 -26.43 2.18
N ARG A 232 0.19 -26.07 1.16
CA ARG A 232 0.17 -26.75 -0.14
C ARG A 232 1.21 -26.19 -1.10
N LEU A 233 1.37 -24.86 -1.07
CA LEU A 233 2.31 -24.15 -1.91
C LEU A 233 2.74 -22.84 -1.22
N PRO A 234 4.04 -22.66 -0.89
CA PRO A 234 4.60 -21.36 -0.52
C PRO A 234 4.44 -20.34 -1.65
N PHE A 235 4.61 -19.04 -1.40
CA PHE A 235 4.44 -18.02 -2.43
C PHE A 235 5.20 -18.34 -3.73
N SER A 236 4.46 -18.44 -4.83
CA SER A 236 4.99 -18.75 -6.16
C SER A 236 4.33 -17.88 -7.22
N ASN A 237 5.06 -17.54 -8.27
CA ASN A 237 4.52 -16.95 -9.49
C ASN A 237 4.50 -17.96 -10.67
N ASP A 238 4.83 -19.24 -10.41
CA ASP A 238 4.72 -20.31 -11.40
C ASP A 238 3.29 -20.84 -11.48
N LYS A 239 2.59 -20.49 -12.57
CA LYS A 239 1.20 -20.89 -12.82
C LYS A 239 0.97 -22.38 -12.69
N SER A 240 1.90 -23.18 -13.22
CA SER A 240 1.75 -24.64 -13.25
C SER A 240 1.74 -25.20 -11.83
N SER A 241 2.63 -24.72 -10.97
CA SER A 241 2.69 -25.08 -9.56
C SER A 241 1.44 -24.64 -8.80
N ILE A 242 0.95 -23.42 -9.04
CA ILE A 242 -0.27 -22.89 -8.39
C ILE A 242 -1.49 -23.72 -8.78
N ILE A 243 -1.70 -23.96 -10.08
CA ILE A 243 -2.77 -24.80 -10.59
C ILE A 243 -2.69 -26.21 -9.98
N SER A 244 -1.48 -26.79 -9.94
CA SER A 244 -1.27 -28.14 -9.38
C SER A 244 -1.56 -28.19 -7.88
N ALA A 245 -1.25 -27.13 -7.12
CA ALA A 245 -1.53 -27.06 -5.69
C ALA A 245 -3.04 -27.02 -5.41
N ILE A 246 -3.80 -26.21 -6.16
CA ILE A 246 -5.26 -26.14 -6.05
C ILE A 246 -5.88 -27.48 -6.47
N GLN A 247 -5.46 -28.05 -7.60
CA GLN A 247 -5.91 -29.38 -8.06
C GLN A 247 -5.52 -30.51 -7.11
N GLY A 248 -4.49 -30.31 -6.28
CA GLY A 248 -3.99 -31.26 -5.30
C GLY A 248 -4.75 -31.26 -3.97
N LEU A 249 -5.67 -30.32 -3.74
CA LEU A 249 -6.45 -30.23 -2.50
C LEU A 249 -7.19 -31.55 -2.22
N SER A 250 -7.18 -31.96 -0.95
CA SER A 250 -7.75 -33.23 -0.48
C SER A 250 -8.66 -33.00 0.70
N LEU A 251 -9.86 -33.56 0.64
CA LEU A 251 -10.85 -33.48 1.70
C LEU A 251 -10.41 -34.25 2.95
N GLY A 252 -10.86 -33.79 4.11
CA GLY A 252 -10.79 -34.46 5.40
C GLY A 252 -12.07 -34.28 6.18
N TRP A 253 -12.03 -34.52 7.49
CA TRP A 253 -13.18 -34.33 8.36
C TRP A 253 -12.90 -33.15 9.30
N GLY A 254 -13.94 -32.55 9.88
CA GLY A 254 -13.82 -31.50 10.90
C GLY A 254 -14.58 -31.86 12.19
N ALA A 255 -15.09 -33.09 12.29
CA ALA A 255 -15.87 -33.72 13.37
C ALA A 255 -17.04 -32.91 14.00
N ASP A 256 -16.86 -31.68 14.45
CA ASP A 256 -17.90 -30.72 14.79
C ASP A 256 -18.19 -29.71 13.65
N TRP A 257 -18.80 -28.58 13.97
CA TRP A 257 -19.30 -27.63 12.95
C TRP A 257 -18.42 -26.39 12.83
N GLN A 258 -17.82 -25.95 13.93
CA GLN A 258 -16.80 -24.92 13.90
C GLN A 258 -15.51 -25.52 13.32
N GLU A 259 -14.64 -24.68 12.79
CA GLU A 259 -13.35 -25.11 12.23
C GLU A 259 -12.22 -24.18 12.70
N SER A 260 -10.97 -24.57 12.43
CA SER A 260 -9.75 -23.85 12.86
C SER A 260 -9.39 -22.61 12.03
N VAL A 261 -10.40 -21.84 11.63
CA VAL A 261 -10.28 -20.66 10.74
C VAL A 261 -9.26 -19.64 11.27
N TYR A 262 -9.25 -19.36 12.58
CA TYR A 262 -8.35 -18.35 13.15
C TYR A 262 -6.89 -18.80 13.16
N SER A 263 -6.62 -20.06 13.48
CA SER A 263 -5.29 -20.65 13.31
C SER A 263 -4.83 -20.57 11.86
N ALA A 264 -5.70 -20.89 10.91
CA ALA A 264 -5.37 -20.83 9.48
C ALA A 264 -5.01 -19.41 9.05
N LEU A 265 -5.83 -18.42 9.42
CA LEU A 265 -5.61 -17.01 9.07
C LEU A 265 -4.37 -16.43 9.74
N ILE A 266 -4.19 -16.59 11.06
CA ILE A 266 -3.02 -16.04 11.77
C ILE A 266 -1.72 -16.65 11.23
N ARG A 267 -1.69 -17.95 10.92
CA ARG A 267 -0.50 -18.60 10.36
C ARG A 267 -0.23 -18.17 8.90
N SER A 268 -1.29 -17.94 8.11
CA SER A 268 -1.20 -17.33 6.78
C SER A 268 -0.65 -15.90 6.84
N ILE A 269 -1.19 -15.05 7.73
CA ILE A 269 -0.76 -13.67 7.95
C ILE A 269 0.71 -13.62 8.41
N ASN A 270 1.10 -14.51 9.31
CA ASN A 270 2.49 -14.64 9.76
C ASN A 270 3.40 -15.34 8.74
N THR A 271 2.87 -15.76 7.59
CA THR A 271 3.59 -16.43 6.49
C THR A 271 4.33 -17.70 6.90
N GLU A 272 3.77 -18.47 7.85
CA GLU A 272 4.43 -19.66 8.38
C GLU A 272 4.61 -20.71 7.28
N GLY A 273 5.86 -20.90 6.84
CA GLY A 273 6.20 -21.81 5.75
C GLY A 273 5.89 -21.28 4.33
N LEU A 274 5.43 -20.03 4.19
CA LEU A 274 5.06 -19.44 2.89
C LEU A 274 6.14 -18.57 2.25
N GLY A 275 7.08 -18.08 3.06
CA GLY A 275 8.01 -17.02 2.71
C GLY A 275 7.42 -15.64 3.03
N ALA A 276 8.25 -14.71 3.50
CA ALA A 276 7.81 -13.40 3.97
C ALA A 276 7.05 -12.62 2.89
N TRP A 277 6.05 -11.84 3.30
CA TRP A 277 5.39 -10.83 2.46
C TRP A 277 6.41 -9.90 1.78
N ARG A 278 6.08 -9.42 0.58
CA ARG A 278 6.86 -8.36 -0.06
C ARG A 278 6.44 -7.01 0.53
N ASP A 279 7.37 -6.07 0.52
CA ASP A 279 7.05 -4.66 0.77
C ASP A 279 6.37 -4.05 -0.47
N ASN A 280 5.52 -3.04 -0.26
CA ASN A 280 4.87 -2.26 -1.33
C ASN A 280 4.02 -3.11 -2.30
N VAL A 281 3.33 -4.12 -1.78
CA VAL A 281 2.33 -4.91 -2.52
C VAL A 281 1.06 -4.98 -1.70
N LYS A 282 -0.10 -5.13 -2.36
CA LYS A 282 -1.33 -5.51 -1.67
C LYS A 282 -1.13 -6.89 -1.05
N LYS A 283 -1.35 -7.02 0.26
CA LYS A 283 -1.29 -8.29 0.99
C LYS A 283 -2.71 -8.77 1.19
N THR A 284 -3.04 -9.91 0.61
CA THR A 284 -4.43 -10.33 0.50
C THR A 284 -4.57 -11.80 0.82
N ILE A 285 -5.65 -12.14 1.53
CA ILE A 285 -6.03 -13.51 1.81
C ILE A 285 -7.46 -13.70 1.31
N ILE A 286 -7.65 -14.69 0.43
CA ILE A 286 -8.98 -15.22 0.14
C ILE A 286 -9.23 -16.38 1.10
N LEU A 287 -10.17 -16.20 2.02
CA LEU A 287 -10.64 -17.25 2.92
C LEU A 287 -11.82 -17.95 2.27
N MET A 288 -11.80 -19.26 2.07
CA MET A 288 -12.93 -20.00 1.51
C MET A 288 -13.42 -21.03 2.52
N GLY A 289 -14.72 -21.04 2.84
CA GLY A 289 -15.31 -22.02 3.77
C GLY A 289 -16.81 -21.87 3.96
N ASP A 290 -17.44 -22.89 4.57
CA ASP A 290 -18.87 -22.93 4.88
C ASP A 290 -19.19 -22.98 6.40
N ALA A 291 -18.15 -23.09 7.22
CA ALA A 291 -18.20 -23.20 8.67
C ALA A 291 -17.66 -21.96 9.42
N PRO A 292 -18.20 -21.63 10.61
CA PRO A 292 -17.68 -20.54 11.43
C PRO A 292 -16.36 -20.93 12.13
N PRO A 293 -15.55 -19.94 12.56
CA PRO A 293 -14.44 -20.20 13.47
C PRO A 293 -14.93 -20.74 14.82
N HIS A 294 -14.06 -21.45 15.53
CA HIS A 294 -14.12 -21.47 17.00
C HIS A 294 -13.72 -20.09 17.56
N ASP A 295 -14.52 -19.52 18.46
CA ASP A 295 -14.23 -18.22 19.10
C ASP A 295 -14.62 -18.22 20.60
N PRO A 296 -13.65 -18.17 21.55
CA PRO A 296 -12.21 -18.29 21.30
C PRO A 296 -11.84 -19.70 20.79
N GLU A 297 -10.81 -19.76 19.94
CA GLU A 297 -10.33 -21.00 19.34
C GLU A 297 -9.68 -21.92 20.39
N PRO A 298 -10.00 -23.23 20.42
CA PRO A 298 -9.38 -24.15 21.36
C PRO A 298 -7.86 -24.25 21.14
N PHE A 299 -7.12 -24.55 22.21
CA PHE A 299 -5.64 -24.71 22.24
C PHE A 299 -4.81 -23.45 21.99
N THR A 300 -5.21 -22.57 21.07
CA THR A 300 -4.53 -21.31 20.76
C THR A 300 -5.08 -20.14 21.57
N GLY A 301 -6.39 -20.16 21.85
CA GLY A 301 -7.11 -19.04 22.48
C GLY A 301 -7.35 -17.86 21.54
N TYR A 302 -7.10 -18.02 20.23
CA TYR A 302 -7.28 -16.95 19.26
C TYR A 302 -8.73 -16.52 19.14
N THR A 303 -8.92 -15.23 18.91
CA THR A 303 -10.20 -14.56 18.73
C THR A 303 -10.21 -13.81 17.40
N LEU A 304 -11.39 -13.31 17.01
CA LEU A 304 -11.51 -12.38 15.89
C LEU A 304 -10.53 -11.20 16.00
N SER A 305 -10.42 -10.62 17.21
CA SER A 305 -9.57 -9.46 17.47
C SER A 305 -8.09 -9.77 17.25
N ASP A 306 -7.65 -11.00 17.56
CA ASP A 306 -6.26 -11.42 17.32
C ASP A 306 -5.95 -11.50 15.82
N VAL A 307 -6.90 -11.96 15.00
CA VAL A 307 -6.75 -12.00 13.54
C VAL A 307 -6.64 -10.59 12.96
N ILE A 308 -7.52 -9.68 13.39
CA ILE A 308 -7.51 -8.27 12.94
C ILE A 308 -6.20 -7.59 13.35
N ALA A 309 -5.73 -7.81 14.58
CA ALA A 309 -4.47 -7.26 15.06
C ALA A 309 -3.26 -7.82 14.28
N ALA A 310 -3.25 -9.14 14.00
CA ALA A 310 -2.21 -9.76 13.19
C ALA A 310 -2.19 -9.19 11.77
N ALA A 311 -3.36 -9.01 11.16
CA ALA A 311 -3.51 -8.43 9.83
C ALA A 311 -2.95 -7.00 9.78
N ALA A 312 -3.29 -6.15 10.75
CA ALA A 312 -2.78 -4.78 10.85
C ALA A 312 -1.25 -4.72 11.03
N ALA A 313 -0.66 -5.68 11.75
CA ALA A 313 0.76 -5.70 12.05
C ALA A 313 1.67 -5.98 10.83
N VAL A 314 1.11 -6.40 9.69
CA VAL A 314 1.89 -6.75 8.50
C VAL A 314 1.71 -5.76 7.35
N ASP A 315 1.39 -4.48 7.61
CA ASP A 315 1.02 -3.46 6.62
C ASP A 315 -0.22 -3.90 5.82
N PRO A 316 -1.41 -3.44 6.25
CA PRO A 316 -2.44 -4.37 6.68
C PRO A 316 -2.82 -5.42 5.63
N ALA A 317 -2.84 -6.70 6.03
CA ALA A 317 -3.35 -7.76 5.16
C ALA A 317 -4.89 -7.74 5.11
N THR A 318 -5.46 -7.67 3.92
CA THR A 318 -6.92 -7.66 3.72
C THR A 318 -7.46 -9.07 3.51
N ILE A 319 -8.55 -9.42 4.20
CA ILE A 319 -9.20 -10.73 4.09
C ILE A 319 -10.50 -10.61 3.29
N TYR A 320 -10.63 -11.42 2.25
CA TYR A 320 -11.81 -11.52 1.39
C TYR A 320 -12.44 -12.90 1.54
N PRO A 321 -13.46 -13.06 2.40
CA PRO A 321 -14.10 -14.34 2.59
C PRO A 321 -15.04 -14.71 1.43
N ILE A 322 -14.89 -15.93 0.92
CA ILE A 322 -15.87 -16.64 0.10
C ILE A 322 -16.73 -17.47 1.04
N PHE A 323 -17.86 -16.90 1.44
CA PHE A 323 -18.84 -17.56 2.28
C PHE A 323 -19.69 -18.53 1.45
N ILE A 324 -19.64 -19.81 1.82
CA ILE A 324 -20.38 -20.86 1.13
C ILE A 324 -21.56 -21.31 2.01
N GLY A 325 -22.74 -21.39 1.42
CA GLY A 325 -23.94 -21.89 2.09
C GLY A 325 -24.86 -20.78 2.59
N ARG A 326 -25.53 -21.01 3.73
CA ARG A 326 -26.67 -20.17 4.20
C ARG A 326 -26.70 -19.90 5.70
N SER A 327 -25.65 -20.29 6.42
CA SER A 327 -25.50 -20.03 7.84
C SER A 327 -25.33 -18.54 8.13
N SER A 328 -26.31 -17.93 8.78
CA SER A 328 -26.21 -16.52 9.21
C SER A 328 -25.11 -16.31 10.25
N ILE A 329 -24.78 -17.33 11.04
CA ILE A 329 -23.72 -17.27 12.05
C ILE A 329 -22.35 -17.23 11.35
N THR A 330 -22.09 -18.17 10.43
CA THR A 330 -20.85 -18.19 9.64
C THR A 330 -20.65 -16.88 8.91
N ARG A 331 -21.72 -16.41 8.22
CA ARG A 331 -21.73 -15.13 7.54
C ARG A 331 -21.32 -13.98 8.45
N SER A 332 -21.88 -13.89 9.66
CA SER A 332 -21.55 -12.79 10.59
C SER A 332 -20.07 -12.76 11.00
N TYR A 333 -19.44 -13.92 11.18
CA TYR A 333 -18.00 -13.97 11.47
C TYR A 333 -17.16 -13.55 10.26
N PHE A 334 -17.56 -13.96 9.06
CA PHE A 334 -16.87 -13.60 7.83
C PHE A 334 -17.04 -12.11 7.52
N GLU A 335 -18.22 -11.55 7.75
CA GLU A 335 -18.47 -10.10 7.63
C GLU A 335 -17.60 -9.31 8.61
N ALA A 336 -17.48 -9.76 9.87
CA ALA A 336 -16.63 -9.11 10.86
C ALA A 336 -15.13 -9.21 10.53
N LEU A 337 -14.67 -10.33 9.96
CA LEU A 337 -13.30 -10.47 9.45
C LEU A 337 -13.02 -9.52 8.28
N ALA A 338 -13.94 -9.47 7.31
CA ALA A 338 -13.85 -8.59 6.16
C ALA A 338 -13.82 -7.12 6.61
N GLU A 339 -14.79 -6.69 7.41
CA GLU A 339 -14.88 -5.32 7.93
C GLU A 339 -13.63 -4.92 8.72
N GLY A 340 -13.17 -5.78 9.63
CA GLY A 340 -12.01 -5.52 10.47
C GLY A 340 -10.68 -5.43 9.70
N THR A 341 -10.61 -6.00 8.50
CA THR A 341 -9.39 -6.03 7.67
C THR A 341 -9.50 -5.22 6.38
N GLY A 342 -10.62 -4.51 6.16
CA GLY A 342 -10.86 -3.69 4.99
C GLY A 342 -11.29 -4.45 3.73
N GLY A 343 -11.72 -5.70 3.86
CA GLY A 343 -12.18 -6.55 2.76
C GLY A 343 -13.70 -6.58 2.60
N GLU A 344 -14.18 -7.53 1.81
CA GLU A 344 -15.60 -7.77 1.54
C GLU A 344 -15.90 -9.28 1.48
N VAL A 345 -17.12 -9.66 1.83
CA VAL A 345 -17.60 -11.05 1.75
C VAL A 345 -18.29 -11.31 0.41
N PHE A 346 -17.89 -12.38 -0.26
CA PHE A 346 -18.50 -12.90 -1.47
C PHE A 346 -19.26 -14.18 -1.15
N GLU A 347 -20.48 -14.33 -1.66
CA GLU A 347 -21.37 -15.43 -1.28
C GLU A 347 -21.58 -16.40 -2.44
N ALA A 348 -21.47 -17.70 -2.14
CA ALA A 348 -21.93 -18.78 -3.02
C ALA A 348 -22.97 -19.62 -2.28
N ALA A 349 -24.22 -19.58 -2.74
CA ALA A 349 -25.30 -20.32 -2.08
C ALA A 349 -25.24 -21.83 -2.39
N ARG A 350 -24.46 -22.22 -3.42
CA ARG A 350 -24.24 -23.59 -3.90
C ARG A 350 -22.86 -23.73 -4.55
N ALA A 351 -22.34 -24.95 -4.59
CA ALA A 351 -21.05 -25.28 -5.20
C ALA A 351 -20.82 -24.75 -6.63
N SER A 352 -21.88 -24.69 -7.46
CA SER A 352 -21.76 -24.16 -8.82
C SER A 352 -21.45 -22.66 -8.91
N GLU A 353 -21.66 -21.91 -7.82
CA GLU A 353 -21.47 -20.45 -7.75
C GLU A 353 -20.12 -20.07 -7.14
N VAL A 354 -19.39 -21.02 -6.55
CA VAL A 354 -18.13 -20.78 -5.84
C VAL A 354 -17.06 -20.19 -6.75
N VAL A 355 -16.98 -20.66 -7.99
CA VAL A 355 -16.01 -20.14 -8.97
C VAL A 355 -16.34 -18.70 -9.34
N ASP A 356 -17.62 -18.36 -9.53
CA ASP A 356 -18.05 -17.00 -9.84
C ASP A 356 -17.72 -16.06 -8.66
N ALA A 357 -18.05 -16.46 -7.43
CA ALA A 357 -17.72 -15.70 -6.22
C ALA A 357 -16.19 -15.49 -6.04
N LEU A 358 -15.37 -16.51 -6.35
CA LEU A 358 -13.91 -16.37 -6.36
C LEU A 358 -13.42 -15.37 -7.40
N LEU A 359 -13.98 -15.40 -8.61
CA LEU A 359 -13.61 -14.47 -9.68
C LEU A 359 -14.06 -13.04 -9.36
N GLU A 360 -15.24 -12.86 -8.75
CA GLU A 360 -15.73 -11.58 -8.25
C GLU A 360 -14.83 -11.02 -7.14
N ALA A 361 -14.44 -11.85 -6.17
CA ALA A 361 -13.50 -11.44 -5.13
C ALA A 361 -12.15 -11.01 -5.72
N ILE A 362 -11.63 -11.75 -6.70
CA ILE A 362 -10.41 -11.38 -7.40
C ILE A 362 -10.58 -10.01 -8.06
N GLU A 363 -11.67 -9.75 -8.79
CA GLU A 363 -11.93 -8.42 -9.37
C GLU A 363 -11.95 -7.31 -8.33
N ALA A 364 -12.67 -7.51 -7.21
CA ALA A 364 -12.76 -6.54 -6.13
C ALA A 364 -11.38 -6.23 -5.54
N ILE A 365 -10.54 -7.24 -5.30
CA ILE A 365 -9.16 -7.06 -4.83
C ILE A 365 -8.34 -6.16 -5.77
N LEU A 366 -8.54 -6.29 -7.09
CA LEU A 366 -7.79 -5.52 -8.08
C LEU A 366 -8.19 -4.05 -8.08
N LYS A 367 -9.49 -3.80 -7.91
CA LYS A 367 -10.13 -2.50 -7.97
C LYS A 367 -10.03 -1.74 -6.64
N ALA A 368 -10.03 -2.45 -5.52
CA ALA A 368 -10.02 -1.86 -4.18
C ALA A 368 -8.96 -0.76 -4.04
N PRO A 369 -9.29 0.38 -3.40
CA PRO A 369 -8.38 1.48 -3.27
C PRO A 369 -7.20 1.11 -2.39
N VAL A 370 -6.08 1.80 -2.58
CA VAL A 370 -4.90 1.71 -1.72
C VAL A 370 -4.95 2.91 -0.77
N ALA A 371 -5.11 2.62 0.52
CA ALA A 371 -4.94 3.61 1.58
C ALA A 371 -3.45 3.87 1.82
N ASP A 372 -3.12 5.12 2.12
CA ASP A 372 -1.81 5.55 2.62
C ASP A 372 -2.08 6.55 3.73
N ALA A 373 -1.86 6.13 4.97
CA ALA A 373 -2.04 6.91 6.19
C ALA A 373 -0.86 7.86 6.46
N ASN A 374 0.24 7.74 5.70
CA ASN A 374 1.48 8.51 5.85
C ASN A 374 2.06 8.43 7.28
N GLY A 375 2.81 9.43 7.73
CA GLY A 375 3.43 9.46 9.05
C GLY A 375 4.85 8.84 9.07
N PRO A 376 5.37 8.42 10.24
CA PRO A 376 4.74 8.51 11.56
C PRO A 376 4.45 9.96 11.98
N TYR A 377 3.47 10.13 12.87
CA TYR A 377 3.06 11.44 13.38
C TYR A 377 3.59 11.70 14.79
N THR A 378 3.83 12.97 15.11
CA THR A 378 4.21 13.41 16.45
C THR A 378 3.44 14.68 16.80
N GLY A 379 3.13 14.88 18.08
CA GLY A 379 2.45 16.09 18.54
C GLY A 379 2.52 16.29 20.04
N GLU A 380 1.95 17.40 20.51
CA GLU A 380 1.83 17.72 21.93
C GLU A 380 0.37 17.68 22.38
N VAL A 381 0.15 17.30 23.64
CA VAL A 381 -1.20 17.30 24.25
C VAL A 381 -1.86 18.66 24.07
N GLY A 382 -3.11 18.65 23.59
CA GLY A 382 -3.92 19.85 23.36
C GLY A 382 -3.62 20.61 22.07
N SER A 383 -2.64 20.17 21.27
CA SER A 383 -2.34 20.74 19.96
C SER A 383 -2.91 19.88 18.82
N PRO A 384 -3.49 20.48 17.77
CA PRO A 384 -4.00 19.73 16.62
C PRO A 384 -2.84 19.17 15.79
N ILE A 385 -2.91 17.87 15.50
CA ILE A 385 -2.02 17.16 14.56
C ILE A 385 -2.75 17.09 13.21
N THR A 386 -2.05 17.43 12.12
CA THR A 386 -2.56 17.28 10.75
C THR A 386 -2.22 15.90 10.21
N PHE A 387 -3.25 15.15 9.84
CA PHE A 387 -3.15 13.85 9.18
C PHE A 387 -3.37 13.99 7.68
N ASP A 388 -2.56 13.31 6.87
CA ASP A 388 -2.51 13.47 5.43
C ASP A 388 -2.58 12.11 4.71
N ALA A 389 -3.76 11.81 4.18
CA ALA A 389 -4.02 10.63 3.35
C ALA A 389 -3.83 10.86 1.85
N SER A 390 -3.14 11.94 1.43
CA SER A 390 -3.04 12.31 0.00
C SER A 390 -2.22 11.33 -0.85
N GLY A 391 -1.49 10.41 -0.21
CA GLY A 391 -0.86 9.26 -0.88
C GLY A 391 -1.85 8.17 -1.31
N SER A 392 -3.06 8.18 -0.74
CA SER A 392 -4.09 7.18 -1.06
C SER A 392 -4.57 7.34 -2.50
N TYR A 393 -4.82 6.24 -3.19
CA TYR A 393 -5.31 6.26 -4.57
C TYR A 393 -6.21 5.06 -4.88
N ASP A 394 -7.07 5.24 -5.87
CA ASP A 394 -7.86 4.16 -6.46
C ASP A 394 -7.29 3.79 -7.85
N PRO A 395 -6.96 2.52 -8.11
CA PRO A 395 -6.53 2.02 -9.41
C PRO A 395 -7.47 2.29 -10.59
N ASP A 396 -8.80 2.29 -10.40
CA ASP A 396 -9.77 2.40 -11.50
C ASP A 396 -10.85 3.47 -11.34
N GLY A 397 -10.86 4.19 -10.22
CA GLY A 397 -11.76 5.32 -9.97
C GLY A 397 -11.13 6.43 -9.12
N THR A 398 -11.89 6.88 -8.13
CA THR A 398 -11.54 7.96 -7.21
C THR A 398 -11.98 7.65 -5.78
N ILE A 399 -11.15 8.02 -4.82
CA ILE A 399 -11.53 7.96 -3.40
C ILE A 399 -12.57 9.05 -3.10
N VAL A 400 -13.70 8.65 -2.51
CA VAL A 400 -14.82 9.54 -2.16
C VAL A 400 -14.92 9.81 -0.65
N GLN A 401 -14.31 8.97 0.18
CA GLN A 401 -14.41 9.05 1.63
C GLN A 401 -13.12 8.58 2.31
N TYR A 402 -12.78 9.24 3.42
CA TYR A 402 -11.67 8.93 4.31
C TYR A 402 -12.20 8.86 5.74
N GLU A 403 -11.97 7.75 6.43
CA GLU A 403 -12.39 7.51 7.80
C GLU A 403 -11.16 7.22 8.66
N TRP A 404 -11.05 7.94 9.79
CA TRP A 404 -9.91 7.84 10.70
C TRP A 404 -10.36 7.37 12.06
N ASP A 405 -9.65 6.38 12.59
CA ASP A 405 -9.76 5.81 13.94
C ASP A 405 -8.42 6.15 14.63
N PHE A 406 -8.44 7.17 15.50
CA PHE A 406 -7.24 7.82 16.01
C PHE A 406 -6.66 7.13 17.24
N ASP A 407 -7.41 6.23 17.89
CA ASP A 407 -6.97 5.44 19.03
C ASP A 407 -7.01 3.91 18.79
N ASN A 408 -7.38 3.51 17.57
CA ASN A 408 -7.45 2.12 17.11
C ASN A 408 -8.37 1.25 17.98
N ASP A 409 -9.46 1.83 18.51
CA ASP A 409 -10.45 1.12 19.34
C ASP A 409 -11.51 0.36 18.50
N GLY A 410 -11.48 0.53 17.18
CA GLY A 410 -12.43 -0.08 16.24
C GLY A 410 -13.60 0.84 15.85
N VAL A 411 -13.64 2.07 16.35
CA VAL A 411 -14.61 3.09 16.00
C VAL A 411 -13.91 4.23 15.25
N TYR A 412 -14.46 4.60 14.08
CA TYR A 412 -13.94 5.75 13.34
C TYR A 412 -14.41 7.06 13.98
N ASP A 413 -13.46 7.88 14.42
CA ASP A 413 -13.66 9.18 15.05
C ASP A 413 -14.00 10.29 14.06
N ALA A 414 -13.50 10.18 12.82
CA ALA A 414 -13.69 11.19 11.80
C ALA A 414 -14.00 10.58 10.44
N THR A 415 -14.94 11.20 9.72
CA THR A 415 -15.28 10.88 8.33
C THR A 415 -15.21 12.16 7.51
N VAL A 416 -14.33 12.21 6.51
CA VAL A 416 -14.11 13.37 5.65
C VAL A 416 -14.07 12.97 4.18
N THR A 417 -14.26 13.93 3.28
CA THR A 417 -14.22 13.71 1.81
C THR A 417 -12.97 14.29 1.17
N THR A 418 -12.02 14.76 1.97
CA THR A 418 -10.73 15.30 1.52
C THR A 418 -9.61 14.60 2.29
N PRO A 419 -8.43 14.39 1.68
CA PRO A 419 -7.38 13.59 2.28
C PRO A 419 -6.73 14.21 3.53
N ILE A 420 -6.96 15.50 3.81
CA ILE A 420 -6.39 16.20 4.96
C ILE A 420 -7.45 16.33 6.05
N THR A 421 -7.08 15.93 7.27
CA THR A 421 -7.88 16.18 8.48
C THR A 421 -6.98 16.55 9.67
N THR A 422 -7.58 16.99 10.76
CA THR A 422 -6.85 17.29 12.01
C THR A 422 -7.51 16.62 13.20
N TYR A 423 -6.72 16.15 14.15
CA TYR A 423 -7.20 15.60 15.42
C TYR A 423 -6.36 16.11 16.59
N THR A 424 -6.95 16.20 17.78
CA THR A 424 -6.29 16.71 18.99
C THR A 424 -6.42 15.69 20.10
N TYR A 425 -5.28 15.22 20.61
CA TYR A 425 -5.22 14.35 21.77
C TYR A 425 -5.18 15.20 23.06
N TRP A 426 -6.04 14.88 24.02
CA TRP A 426 -6.16 15.60 25.31
C TRP A 426 -5.42 14.93 26.46
N ALA A 427 -4.77 13.81 26.18
CA ALA A 427 -3.86 13.09 27.05
C ALA A 427 -2.70 12.56 26.19
N GLU A 428 -1.62 12.16 26.85
CA GLU A 428 -0.52 11.47 26.16
C GLU A 428 -1.05 10.20 25.49
N TYR A 429 -0.55 9.93 24.28
CA TYR A 429 -0.94 8.76 23.51
C TYR A 429 0.24 8.30 22.66
N SER A 430 0.58 7.02 22.80
CA SER A 430 1.54 6.32 21.95
C SER A 430 0.82 5.10 21.40
N GLY A 431 0.53 5.11 20.10
CA GLY A 431 -0.24 4.03 19.52
C GLY A 431 -0.36 4.08 18.01
N ILE A 432 -1.31 3.31 17.51
CA ILE A 432 -1.62 3.19 16.09
C ILE A 432 -2.84 4.04 15.77
N VAL A 433 -2.82 4.65 14.59
CA VAL A 433 -3.94 5.31 13.94
C VAL A 433 -4.29 4.51 12.71
N LYS A 434 -5.58 4.24 12.49
CA LYS A 434 -6.09 3.51 11.33
C LYS A 434 -6.82 4.45 10.38
N LEU A 435 -6.51 4.34 9.11
CA LEU A 435 -7.22 4.97 8.00
C LEU A 435 -8.01 3.90 7.23
N ARG A 436 -9.27 4.18 6.93
CA ARG A 436 -10.05 3.51 5.88
C ARG A 436 -10.38 4.51 4.78
N VAL A 437 -10.15 4.13 3.53
CA VAL A 437 -10.60 4.88 2.36
C VAL A 437 -11.64 4.08 1.61
N THR A 438 -12.64 4.77 1.07
CA THR A 438 -13.69 4.17 0.24
C THR A 438 -13.71 4.85 -1.12
N ASP A 439 -13.75 4.06 -2.18
CA ASP A 439 -13.81 4.54 -3.56
C ASP A 439 -15.24 4.76 -4.08
N ASP A 440 -15.39 5.18 -5.35
CA ASP A 440 -16.68 5.39 -5.99
C ASP A 440 -17.41 4.10 -6.40
N ASP A 441 -16.75 2.95 -6.35
CA ASP A 441 -17.34 1.62 -6.49
C ASP A 441 -17.83 1.05 -5.13
N GLY A 442 -17.48 1.69 -4.02
CA GLY A 442 -17.83 1.30 -2.65
C GLY A 442 -16.86 0.30 -2.01
N LEU A 443 -15.71 0.03 -2.65
CA LEU A 443 -14.66 -0.83 -2.11
C LEU A 443 -13.80 -0.06 -1.12
N ASN A 444 -13.20 -0.80 -0.19
CA ASN A 444 -12.43 -0.22 0.90
C ASN A 444 -10.94 -0.59 0.80
N GLY A 445 -10.10 0.30 1.32
CA GLY A 445 -8.69 0.07 1.57
C GLY A 445 -8.35 0.57 2.97
N ILE A 446 -7.45 -0.11 3.67
CA ILE A 446 -7.01 0.29 5.01
C ILE A 446 -5.50 0.45 5.07
N ASP A 447 -5.05 1.39 5.86
CA ASP A 447 -3.64 1.56 6.22
C ASP A 447 -3.53 2.02 7.67
N THR A 448 -2.37 1.80 8.28
CA THR A 448 -2.10 2.15 9.67
C THR A 448 -0.78 2.88 9.80
N THR A 449 -0.73 3.81 10.75
CA THR A 449 0.47 4.59 11.06
C THR A 449 0.61 4.76 12.56
N SER A 450 1.81 5.12 13.02
CA SER A 450 2.03 5.39 14.44
C SER A 450 1.93 6.87 14.74
N VAL A 451 1.48 7.18 15.95
CA VAL A 451 1.46 8.53 16.50
C VAL A 451 2.05 8.53 17.91
N GLU A 452 2.88 9.53 18.18
CA GLU A 452 3.43 9.81 19.50
C GLU A 452 2.97 11.21 19.95
N VAL A 453 2.23 11.27 21.05
CA VAL A 453 1.79 12.51 21.68
C VAL A 453 2.32 12.58 23.09
N THR A 454 3.17 13.56 23.34
CA THR A 454 3.76 13.81 24.66
C THR A 454 3.15 15.06 25.29
N ALA A 455 3.21 15.16 26.62
CA ALA A 455 2.91 16.42 27.27
C ALA A 455 3.83 17.55 26.73
N PRO A 456 3.33 18.80 26.61
CA PRO A 456 4.17 19.93 26.24
C PRO A 456 5.27 20.11 27.29
N ALA A 457 6.50 20.34 26.83
CA ALA A 457 7.61 20.59 27.74
C ALA A 457 7.32 21.86 28.58
N ILE A 458 7.25 21.72 29.90
CA ILE A 458 7.03 22.85 30.78
C ILE A 458 8.36 23.54 31.02
N THR A 459 8.48 24.79 30.57
CA THR A 459 9.70 25.57 30.83
C THR A 459 9.87 25.74 32.33
N GLY A 460 10.95 25.19 32.88
CA GLY A 460 11.23 25.24 34.31
C GLY A 460 10.90 23.97 35.08
N ASP A 461 10.35 22.94 34.44
CA ASP A 461 10.24 21.60 35.02
C ASP A 461 11.61 20.91 34.88
N LEU A 462 12.38 20.91 35.96
CA LEU A 462 13.77 20.45 36.02
C LEU A 462 13.90 19.04 36.59
N ASP A 463 12.89 18.50 37.29
CA ASP A 463 12.85 17.09 37.69
C ASP A 463 11.99 16.19 36.78
N GLY A 464 11.24 16.78 35.85
CA GLY A 464 10.45 16.08 34.84
C GLY A 464 9.16 15.48 35.40
N ASP A 465 8.63 16.02 36.50
CA ASP A 465 7.40 15.53 37.12
C ASP A 465 6.11 16.12 36.54
N GLY A 466 6.24 17.01 35.55
CA GLY A 466 5.12 17.60 34.83
C GLY A 466 4.58 18.87 35.49
N ASP A 467 5.31 19.47 36.43
CA ASP A 467 4.95 20.75 37.02
C ASP A 467 6.17 21.65 37.33
N VAL A 468 5.95 22.85 37.88
CA VAL A 468 7.05 23.76 38.25
C VAL A 468 6.80 24.20 39.69
N ASP A 469 7.65 23.76 40.59
CA ASP A 469 7.51 23.93 42.02
C ASP A 469 8.83 24.18 42.76
N GLN A 470 8.85 23.87 44.05
CA GLN A 470 10.02 24.05 44.91
C GLN A 470 11.13 23.03 44.63
N ASN A 471 10.82 21.83 44.12
CA ASN A 471 11.77 20.79 43.75
C ASN A 471 12.63 21.26 42.56
N ASP A 472 12.03 21.85 41.54
CA ASP A 472 12.76 22.45 40.41
C ASP A 472 13.67 23.57 40.89
N LEU A 473 13.14 24.44 41.75
CA LEU A 473 13.92 25.51 42.33
C LEU A 473 15.12 24.97 43.13
N ASN A 474 14.95 23.86 43.85
CA ASN A 474 16.04 23.22 44.56
C ASN A 474 17.10 22.67 43.60
N ILE A 475 16.69 22.06 42.48
CA ILE A 475 17.60 21.59 41.41
C ILE A 475 18.38 22.76 40.83
N LEU A 476 17.72 23.82 40.37
CA LEU A 476 18.37 25.01 39.82
C LEU A 476 19.39 25.59 40.79
N LEU A 477 19.02 25.69 42.08
CA LEU A 477 19.90 26.26 43.11
C LEU A 477 21.16 25.42 43.37
N THR A 478 21.18 24.12 43.04
CA THR A 478 22.41 23.31 43.10
C THR A 478 23.46 23.73 42.07
N TYR A 479 23.02 24.29 40.94
CA TYR A 479 23.89 24.77 39.86
C TYR A 479 24.19 26.27 39.92
N ARG A 480 23.75 26.97 40.97
CA ARG A 480 23.96 28.42 41.11
C ARG A 480 25.45 28.80 41.05
N ASN A 481 25.75 29.86 40.31
CA ASN A 481 27.08 30.38 39.98
C ASN A 481 27.93 29.43 39.11
N GLN A 482 27.29 28.51 38.38
CA GLN A 482 27.95 27.68 37.37
C GLN A 482 27.60 28.20 35.96
N PRO A 483 28.45 27.94 34.95
CA PRO A 483 28.08 28.20 33.55
C PRO A 483 26.88 27.32 33.15
N SER A 484 26.06 27.78 32.21
CA SER A 484 24.89 27.03 31.71
C SER A 484 25.24 25.65 31.15
N SER A 485 26.49 25.43 30.72
CA SER A 485 26.97 24.10 30.32
C SER A 485 26.88 23.03 31.41
N ALA A 486 26.76 23.39 32.69
CA ALA A 486 26.61 22.44 33.80
C ALA A 486 25.17 21.93 33.96
N CYS A 487 24.18 22.74 33.61
CA CYS A 487 22.77 22.40 33.53
C CYS A 487 22.12 23.35 32.50
N PRO A 488 22.04 22.95 31.21
CA PRO A 488 21.53 23.83 30.16
C PRO A 488 20.11 24.33 30.44
N ASP A 489 19.25 23.46 30.99
CA ASP A 489 17.85 23.78 31.28
C ASP A 489 17.68 24.68 32.51
N CYS A 490 18.73 24.84 33.34
CA CYS A 490 18.72 25.72 34.51
C CYS A 490 19.00 27.20 34.18
N ASP A 491 19.45 27.52 32.96
CA ASP A 491 19.68 28.89 32.46
C ASP A 491 18.38 29.45 31.87
N ILE A 492 17.41 29.71 32.76
CA ILE A 492 16.04 30.09 32.41
C ILE A 492 16.00 31.44 31.68
N ASP A 493 16.95 32.35 31.95
CA ASP A 493 17.03 33.65 31.28
C ASP A 493 17.94 33.71 30.04
N GLY A 494 18.78 32.70 29.83
CA GLY A 494 19.55 32.48 28.61
C GLY A 494 20.80 33.34 28.51
N ASP A 495 21.33 33.83 29.65
CA ASP A 495 22.52 34.70 29.69
C ASP A 495 23.86 33.92 29.72
N GLY A 496 23.80 32.59 29.84
CA GLY A 496 24.93 31.69 29.87
C GLY A 496 25.47 31.36 31.26
N VAL A 497 24.88 31.91 32.34
CA VAL A 497 25.30 31.67 33.73
C VAL A 497 24.08 31.46 34.63
N ILE A 498 24.09 30.39 35.42
CA ILE A 498 22.96 30.07 36.30
C ILE A 498 23.06 30.95 37.57
N THR A 499 22.14 31.90 37.73
CA THR A 499 22.13 32.89 38.81
C THR A 499 20.81 32.92 39.60
N VAL A 500 20.69 33.89 40.51
CA VAL A 500 19.43 34.17 41.21
C VAL A 500 18.36 34.78 40.29
N LEU A 501 18.75 35.28 39.11
CA LEU A 501 17.80 35.79 38.13
C LEU A 501 17.04 34.63 37.48
N ASP A 502 17.72 33.54 37.16
CA ASP A 502 17.10 32.29 36.71
C ASP A 502 16.16 31.72 37.76
N ALA A 503 16.60 31.66 39.01
CA ALA A 503 15.76 31.22 40.13
C ALA A 503 14.49 32.07 40.28
N ARG A 504 14.59 33.40 40.08
CA ARG A 504 13.43 34.30 40.10
C ARG A 504 12.52 34.08 38.92
N LYS A 505 13.08 33.83 37.74
CA LYS A 505 12.33 33.57 36.52
C LYS A 505 11.60 32.23 36.61
N LEU A 506 12.25 31.20 37.16
CA LEU A 506 11.65 29.90 37.47
C LEU A 506 10.44 30.02 38.41
N VAL A 507 10.57 30.80 39.49
CA VAL A 507 9.45 31.04 40.44
C VAL A 507 8.24 31.72 39.77
N LEU A 508 8.44 32.49 38.70
CA LEU A 508 7.35 33.08 37.92
C LEU A 508 6.67 32.07 36.99
N LEU A 509 7.30 30.92 36.74
CA LEU A 509 6.79 29.82 35.93
C LEU A 509 6.08 28.75 36.76
N CYS A 510 6.07 28.89 38.09
CA CYS A 510 5.44 27.90 38.97
C CYS A 510 3.98 27.63 38.61
N THR A 511 3.66 26.36 38.44
CA THR A 511 2.33 25.87 38.06
C THR A 511 1.39 25.78 39.27
N ARG A 512 1.94 25.80 40.50
CA ARG A 512 1.19 25.71 41.77
C ARG A 512 1.18 27.02 42.57
N PRO A 513 0.09 27.30 43.33
CA PRO A 513 0.06 28.46 44.22
C PRO A 513 1.23 28.46 45.20
N ARG A 514 2.05 29.52 45.14
CA ARG A 514 3.25 29.72 45.96
C ARG A 514 4.40 28.72 45.69
N CYS A 515 4.46 28.09 44.52
CA CYS A 515 5.46 27.05 44.20
C CYS A 515 5.50 25.93 45.25
N ALA A 516 4.35 25.56 45.83
CA ALA A 516 4.31 24.48 46.80
C ALA A 516 4.52 23.14 46.09
N THR A 517 5.23 22.20 46.71
CA THR A 517 5.29 20.80 46.25
C THR A 517 3.94 20.11 46.43
N GLU A 518 3.74 18.96 45.75
CA GLU A 518 2.66 18.01 46.06
C GLU A 518 2.50 17.68 47.55
#